data_AF-A0A1U7DGZ9-F1
#
_entry.id   AF-A0A1U7DGZ9-F1
#
_cell.length_a   1.000
_cell.length_b   1.000
_cell.length_c   1.000
_cell.angle_alpha   90.00
_cell.angle_beta   90.00
_cell.angle_gamma   90.00
#
_symmetry.space_group_name_H-M   'P 1'
#
loop_
_entity.id
_entity.type
_entity.pdbx_description
1 polymer ?
#
loop_
_entity_poly.entity_id
_entity_poly.type
_entity_poly.pdbx_seq_one_letter_code
_entity_poly.pdbx_strand_id
1 'polypeptide(L)'
;MNDHWFSKPTQIAWTCRALAMGRTLTHMDEIAERRGWRLGAIIHTLRVRYGWPIEDQRPDKSGVAFYRLVDGCNVMALDYPPSASQARVELKALGYGVLDHGAGGSNG
;
A
#
# COMPACT_ATOMS: atom_id res chain seq x y z
N MET A 1 0.99 -8.05 -27.23
CA MET A 1 1.48 -8.33 -25.85
C MET A 1 0.27 -8.20 -24.93
N ASN A 2 -0.08 -9.25 -24.19
CA ASN A 2 -1.40 -9.39 -23.57
C ASN A 2 -1.50 -8.63 -22.24
N ASP A 3 -2.26 -7.52 -22.25
CA ASP A 3 -2.59 -6.60 -21.16
C ASP A 3 -3.50 -7.17 -20.04
N HIS A 4 -3.36 -8.45 -19.69
CA HIS A 4 -4.12 -9.09 -18.59
C HIS A 4 -3.46 -8.92 -17.21
N TRP A 5 -2.52 -7.99 -17.07
CA TRP A 5 -1.78 -7.73 -15.82
C TRP A 5 -2.56 -6.87 -14.82
N PHE A 6 -3.49 -6.05 -15.29
CA PHE A 6 -4.29 -5.23 -14.39
C PHE A 6 -5.32 -6.13 -13.69
N SER A 7 -4.93 -6.72 -12.56
CA SER A 7 -5.89 -6.96 -11.46
C SER A 7 -6.81 -5.75 -11.43
N LYS A 8 -8.14 -5.98 -11.43
CA LYS A 8 -9.16 -4.95 -11.64
C LYS A 8 -8.66 -3.61 -11.09
N PRO A 9 -8.64 -2.50 -11.85
CA PRO A 9 -7.97 -1.26 -11.47
C PRO A 9 -8.29 -0.80 -10.03
N THR A 10 -9.46 -1.18 -9.53
CA THR A 10 -9.91 -1.04 -8.14
C THR A 10 -9.03 -1.71 -7.07
N GLN A 11 -8.38 -2.84 -7.34
CA GLN A 11 -7.59 -3.59 -6.36
C GLN A 11 -6.20 -2.97 -6.16
N ILE A 12 -5.49 -2.65 -7.24
CA ILE A 12 -4.19 -1.95 -7.16
C ILE A 12 -4.39 -0.56 -6.56
N ALA A 13 -5.40 0.18 -7.00
CA ALA A 13 -5.72 1.50 -6.45
C ALA A 13 -6.08 1.42 -4.96
N TRP A 14 -6.83 0.40 -4.55
CA TRP A 14 -7.17 0.18 -3.14
C TRP A 14 -5.94 -0.18 -2.30
N THR A 15 -5.07 -1.07 -2.77
CA THR A 15 -3.83 -1.41 -2.05
C THR A 15 -2.95 -0.19 -1.87
N CYS A 16 -2.73 0.61 -2.94
CA CYS A 16 -1.95 1.83 -2.87
C CYS A 16 -2.57 2.84 -1.89
N ARG A 17 -3.90 3.01 -1.95
CA ARG A 17 -4.64 3.89 -1.05
C ARG A 17 -4.51 3.44 0.41
N ALA A 18 -4.74 2.17 0.70
CA ALA A 18 -4.73 1.66 2.06
C ALA A 18 -3.31 1.74 2.66
N LEU A 19 -2.29 1.36 1.90
CA LEU A 19 -0.89 1.55 2.30
C LEU A 19 -0.58 3.01 2.57
N ALA A 20 -0.94 3.92 1.66
CA ALA A 20 -0.67 5.34 1.80
C ALA A 20 -1.45 6.02 2.92
N MET A 21 -2.59 5.44 3.35
CA MET A 21 -3.31 5.84 4.55
C MET A 21 -2.63 5.36 5.84
N GLY A 22 -1.53 4.60 5.75
CA GLY A 22 -0.87 3.98 6.89
C GLY A 22 -1.59 2.74 7.43
N ARG A 23 -2.53 2.16 6.67
CA ARG A 23 -3.17 0.90 7.09
C ARG A 23 -2.23 -0.27 6.88
N THR A 24 -2.16 -1.13 7.88
CA THR A 24 -1.52 -2.44 7.77
C THR A 24 -2.46 -3.39 7.03
N LEU A 25 -2.05 -3.83 5.85
CA LEU A 25 -2.79 -4.76 5.03
C LEU A 25 -2.37 -6.20 5.33
N THR A 26 -3.33 -7.11 5.35
CA THR A 26 -3.05 -8.55 5.43
C THR A 26 -3.61 -9.27 4.22
N HIS A 27 -3.08 -10.47 3.94
CA HIS A 27 -3.68 -11.33 2.93
C HIS A 27 -5.18 -11.61 3.19
N MET A 28 -5.59 -11.66 4.46
CA MET A 28 -7.01 -11.84 4.82
C MET A 28 -7.87 -10.62 4.49
N ASP A 29 -7.33 -9.41 4.69
CA ASP A 29 -8.01 -8.16 4.38
C ASP A 29 -8.33 -8.06 2.88
N GLU A 30 -7.39 -8.46 2.02
CA GLU A 30 -7.63 -8.50 0.57
C GLU A 30 -8.65 -9.59 0.16
N ILE A 31 -8.60 -10.76 0.80
CA ILE A 31 -9.58 -11.83 0.55
C ILE A 31 -10.97 -11.39 1.00
N ALA A 32 -11.09 -10.73 2.15
CA ALA A 32 -12.35 -10.26 2.69
C ALA A 32 -12.94 -9.10 1.89
N GLU A 33 -12.13 -8.09 1.57
CA GLU A 33 -12.60 -6.81 1.03
C GLU A 33 -12.61 -6.76 -0.50
N ARG A 34 -11.71 -7.53 -1.14
CA ARG A 34 -11.56 -7.56 -2.61
C ARG A 34 -11.74 -8.95 -3.22
N ARG A 35 -11.92 -10.01 -2.41
CA ARG A 35 -11.96 -11.42 -2.88
C ARG A 35 -10.76 -11.76 -3.75
N GLY A 36 -9.62 -11.13 -3.43
CA GLY A 36 -8.39 -11.16 -4.19
C GLY A 36 -7.35 -12.07 -3.54
N TRP A 37 -6.50 -12.67 -4.37
CA TRP A 37 -5.39 -13.53 -3.98
C TRP A 37 -4.05 -12.95 -4.46
N ARG A 38 -4.04 -11.68 -4.89
CA ARG A 38 -2.95 -11.07 -5.65
C ARG A 38 -2.17 -10.02 -4.86
N LEU A 39 -2.46 -9.82 -3.57
CA LEU A 39 -1.83 -8.83 -2.71
C LEU A 39 -0.31 -8.95 -2.76
N GLY A 40 0.21 -10.15 -2.54
CA GLY A 40 1.65 -10.42 -2.59
C GLY A 40 2.29 -10.03 -3.92
N ALA A 41 1.62 -10.27 -5.05
CA ALA A 41 2.12 -9.87 -6.36
C ALA A 41 2.07 -8.34 -6.56
N ILE A 42 1.02 -7.67 -6.07
CA ILE A 42 0.92 -6.20 -6.09
C ILE A 42 2.03 -5.59 -5.24
N ILE A 43 2.19 -6.02 -4.00
CA ILE A 43 3.23 -5.56 -3.07
C ILE A 43 4.62 -5.79 -3.65
N HIS A 44 4.91 -7.00 -4.16
CA HIS A 44 6.18 -7.31 -4.79
C HIS A 44 6.46 -6.38 -5.99
N THR A 45 5.44 -6.13 -6.82
CA THR A 45 5.57 -5.23 -7.97
C THR A 45 5.80 -3.79 -7.53
N LEU A 46 5.10 -3.30 -6.51
CA LEU A 46 5.30 -1.95 -5.96
C LEU A 46 6.73 -1.79 -5.40
N ARG A 47 7.25 -2.80 -4.69
CA ARG A 47 8.64 -2.80 -4.21
C ARG A 47 9.65 -2.81 -5.36
N VAL A 48 9.50 -3.74 -6.31
CA VAL A 48 10.51 -3.98 -7.35
C VAL A 48 10.45 -2.95 -8.48
N ARG A 49 9.26 -2.59 -8.96
CA ARG A 49 9.12 -1.66 -10.11
C ARG A 49 9.03 -0.21 -9.70
N TYR A 50 8.36 0.08 -8.59
CA TYR A 50 8.06 1.45 -8.16
C TYR A 50 8.90 1.89 -6.95
N GLY A 51 9.72 0.99 -6.39
CA GLY A 51 10.62 1.32 -5.27
C GLY A 51 9.91 1.61 -3.96
N TRP A 52 8.68 1.12 -3.77
CA TRP A 52 7.91 1.42 -2.56
C TRP A 52 8.57 0.78 -1.33
N PRO A 53 8.81 1.55 -0.24
CA PRO A 53 9.39 1.02 1.00
C PRO A 53 8.29 0.35 1.83
N ILE A 54 7.91 -0.86 1.43
CA ILE A 54 6.91 -1.67 2.12
C ILE A 54 7.61 -2.66 3.04
N GLU A 55 7.29 -2.60 4.32
CA GLU A 55 7.69 -3.57 5.32
C GLU A 55 6.72 -4.75 5.33
N ASP A 56 7.26 -5.95 5.23
CA ASP A 56 6.53 -7.18 5.52
C ASP A 56 6.86 -7.65 6.93
N GLN A 57 5.89 -7.54 7.83
CA GLN A 57 5.99 -8.06 9.18
C GLN A 57 5.21 -9.37 9.24
N ARG A 58 5.91 -10.47 9.52
CA ARG A 58 5.30 -11.78 9.71
C ARG A 58 5.41 -12.15 11.18
N PRO A 59 4.36 -11.98 12.00
CA PRO A 59 4.39 -12.45 13.37
C PRO A 59 4.52 -13.97 13.37
N ASP A 60 5.49 -14.47 14.14
CA ASP A 60 5.95 -15.86 14.13
C ASP A 60 4.86 -16.88 14.44
N LYS A 61 3.76 -16.45 15.08
CA LYS A 61 2.68 -17.32 15.55
C LYS A 61 1.38 -17.26 14.73
N SER A 62 1.19 -16.29 13.84
CA SER A 62 -0.11 -16.14 13.15
C SER A 62 -0.10 -16.60 11.70
N GLY A 63 1.06 -16.84 11.08
CA GLY A 63 1.17 -17.29 9.68
C GLY A 63 0.67 -16.29 8.63
N VAL A 64 0.07 -15.17 9.05
CA VAL A 64 -0.42 -14.08 8.20
C VAL A 64 0.69 -13.05 8.03
N ALA A 65 1.00 -12.70 6.78
CA ALA A 65 1.90 -11.58 6.48
C ALA A 65 1.14 -10.25 6.60
N PHE A 66 1.72 -9.32 7.35
CA PHE A 66 1.27 -7.95 7.49
C PHE A 66 2.15 -7.07 6.62
N TYR A 67 1.55 -6.28 5.75
CA TYR A 67 2.24 -5.35 4.87
C TYR A 67 1.88 -3.93 5.29
N ARG A 68 2.89 -3.11 5.54
CA ARG A 68 2.72 -1.69 5.84
C ARG A 68 3.77 -0.87 5.11
N LEU A 69 3.51 0.41 4.88
CA LEU A 69 4.58 1.33 4.48
C LEU A 69 5.48 1.63 5.67
N VAL A 70 6.76 1.85 5.39
CA VAL A 70 7.73 2.36 6.39
C VAL A 70 7.21 3.68 6.97
N ASP A 71 7.27 3.78 8.29
CA ASP A 71 6.90 5.00 9.02
C ASP A 71 7.79 6.17 8.59
N GLY A 72 7.18 7.34 8.34
CA GLY A 72 7.89 8.51 7.80
C GLY A 72 8.14 8.48 6.28
N CYS A 73 7.61 7.50 5.54
CA CYS A 73 7.67 7.53 4.08
C CYS A 73 6.74 8.62 3.50
N ASN A 74 7.28 9.49 2.64
CA ASN A 74 6.46 10.46 1.91
C ASN A 74 5.67 9.77 0.79
N VAL A 75 4.44 9.36 1.13
CA VAL A 75 3.50 8.70 0.23
C VAL A 75 3.23 9.49 -1.04
N MET A 76 3.33 10.83 -1.04
CA MET A 76 3.09 11.64 -2.24
C MET A 76 4.27 11.68 -3.21
N ALA A 77 5.48 11.47 -2.69
CA ALA A 77 6.70 11.42 -3.47
C ALA A 77 6.94 10.04 -4.11
N LEU A 78 6.12 9.04 -3.78
CA LEU A 78 6.19 7.71 -4.38
C LEU A 78 5.69 7.72 -5.83
N ASP A 79 6.28 6.86 -6.65
CA ASP A 79 5.83 6.61 -8.00
C ASP A 79 4.60 5.71 -8.00
N TYR A 80 3.45 6.25 -8.41
CA TYR A 80 2.21 5.49 -8.51
C TYR A 80 2.04 4.93 -9.92
N PRO A 81 1.59 3.67 -10.07
CA PRO A 81 1.09 3.20 -11.35
C PRO A 81 -0.03 4.12 -11.88
N PRO A 82 -0.21 4.24 -13.21
CA PRO A 82 -1.29 5.05 -13.79
C PRO A 82 -2.68 4.63 -13.29
N SER A 83 -2.88 3.34 -13.02
CA SER A 83 -4.11 2.80 -12.41
C SER A 83 -4.34 3.25 -10.96
N ALA A 84 -3.29 3.64 -10.25
CA ALA A 84 -3.34 4.12 -8.86
C ALA A 84 -3.22 5.66 -8.76
N SER A 85 -3.15 6.39 -9.88
CA SER A 85 -3.14 7.86 -9.87
C SER A 85 -4.37 8.45 -9.15
N GLN A 86 -5.52 7.76 -9.23
CA GLN A 86 -6.72 8.13 -8.48
C GLN A 86 -6.49 8.09 -6.95
N ALA A 87 -5.72 7.11 -6.46
CA ALA A 87 -5.39 7.02 -5.04
C ALA A 87 -4.62 8.26 -4.59
N ARG A 88 -3.66 8.74 -5.39
CA ARG A 88 -2.90 9.97 -5.10
C ARG A 88 -3.81 11.20 -5.03
N VAL A 89 -4.76 11.34 -5.96
CA VAL A 89 -5.74 12.45 -5.96
C VAL A 89 -6.61 12.39 -4.70
N GLU A 90 -7.09 11.21 -4.34
CA GLU A 90 -7.92 11.01 -3.15
C GLU A 90 -7.14 11.30 -1.86
N LEU A 91 -5.90 10.82 -1.74
CA LEU A 91 -5.02 11.12 -0.61
C LEU A 91 -4.73 12.62 -0.49
N LYS A 92 -4.55 13.30 -1.63
CA LYS A 92 -4.39 14.76 -1.67
C LYS A 92 -5.66 15.47 -1.19
N ALA A 93 -6.84 14.99 -1.62
CA ALA A 93 -8.13 15.52 -1.16
C ALA A 93 -8.35 15.30 0.34
N LEU A 94 -7.82 14.21 0.90
CA LEU A 94 -7.85 13.89 2.32
C LEU A 94 -6.75 14.61 3.15
N GLY A 95 -5.84 15.35 2.51
CA GLY A 95 -4.80 16.12 3.20
C GLY A 95 -3.54 15.33 3.60
N TYR A 96 -3.39 14.07 3.18
CA TYR A 96 -2.22 13.23 3.53
C TYR A 96 -0.89 13.69 2.91
N GLY A 97 -0.90 14.70 2.02
CA GLY A 97 0.29 15.18 1.31
C GLY A 97 1.02 16.37 1.91
N VAL A 98 0.51 16.91 3.02
CA VAL A 98 1.08 18.10 3.69
C VAL A 98 1.75 17.75 5.01
N LEU A 99 1.53 16.53 5.52
CA LEU A 99 2.12 16.09 6.77
C LEU A 99 3.34 15.25 6.45
N ASP A 100 4.50 15.90 6.48
CA ASP A 100 5.70 15.30 7.06
C ASP A 100 5.25 14.51 8.29
N HIS A 101 5.17 13.18 8.20
CA HIS A 101 4.96 12.33 9.37
C HIS A 101 6.28 12.23 10.12
N GLY A 102 6.86 13.38 10.45
CA GLY A 102 7.80 13.53 11.53
C GLY A 102 7.03 13.46 12.84
N ALA A 103 7.41 12.48 13.66
CA ALA A 103 7.20 12.43 15.10
C ALA A 103 5.77 12.17 15.61
N GLY A 104 5.49 10.87 15.78
CA GLY A 104 4.62 10.35 16.85
C GLY A 104 5.32 9.34 17.75
N GLY A 105 6.65 9.35 17.81
CA GLY A 105 7.42 8.63 18.82
C GLY A 105 7.83 9.57 19.96
N SER A 106 7.25 9.38 21.14
CA SER A 106 7.86 9.76 22.42
C SER A 106 7.25 8.91 23.54
N ASN A 107 8.10 8.07 24.11
CA ASN A 107 7.92 7.35 25.37
C ASN A 107 7.95 8.34 26.56
N GLY A 108 7.35 7.95 27.69
CA GLY A 108 7.43 8.65 28.98
C GLY A 108 6.41 8.13 29.98
#